data_AF-A0A1F3Y6E6-F1
#
_entry.id   AF-A0A1F3Y6E6-F1
#
_cell.length_a   1.000
_cell.length_b   1.000
_cell.length_c   1.000
_cell.angle_alpha   90.00
_cell.angle_beta   90.00
_cell.angle_gamma   90.00
#
_symmetry.space_group_name_H-M   'P 1'
#
loop_
_entity.id
_entity.type
_entity.pdbx_description
1 polymer ?
#
loop_
_entity_poly.entity_id
_entity_poly.type
_entity_poly.pdbx_seq_one_letter_code
_entity_poly.pdbx_strand_id
1 'polypeptide(L)'
;MAKRRRPTRSVLQTKVILSNGVIVEMKIWDIFEDERYPDGLKYSLYATFDGKILVGYDNHHPKGHHRHLGGIEVSYVFSGLDQLKNDFKSDLERQMIREGLL
;
A
#
# COMPACT_ATOMS: atom_id res chain seq x y z
N MET A 1 19.52 -20.25 -5.32
CA MET A 1 19.55 -18.95 -4.58
C MET A 1 19.01 -17.85 -5.50
N ALA A 2 17.76 -17.42 -5.32
CA ALA A 2 17.20 -16.36 -6.14
C ALA A 2 17.88 -15.03 -5.77
N LYS A 3 18.72 -14.49 -6.68
CA LYS A 3 19.26 -13.12 -6.56
C LYS A 3 18.09 -12.17 -6.29
N ARG A 4 18.13 -11.42 -5.19
CA ARG A 4 17.24 -10.26 -4.99
C ARG A 4 17.47 -9.29 -6.17
N ARG A 5 16.66 -9.39 -7.22
CA ARG A 5 16.62 -8.41 -8.30
C ARG A 5 16.07 -7.10 -7.71
N ARG A 6 16.80 -6.00 -7.92
CA ARG A 6 16.41 -4.68 -7.40
C ARG A 6 15.16 -4.21 -8.16
N PRO A 7 14.24 -3.46 -7.52
CA PRO A 7 13.16 -2.80 -8.24
C PRO A 7 13.74 -2.02 -9.41
N THR A 8 13.22 -2.27 -10.62
CA THR A 8 13.80 -1.79 -11.87
C THR A 8 13.62 -0.29 -12.04
N ARG A 9 12.52 0.26 -11.49
CA ARG A 9 12.22 1.69 -11.50
C ARG A 9 11.25 2.05 -10.37
N SER A 10 11.46 3.19 -9.72
CA SER A 10 10.45 3.79 -8.84
C SER A 10 9.39 4.47 -9.71
N VAL A 11 8.13 4.06 -9.58
CA VAL A 11 6.97 4.66 -10.25
C VAL A 11 6.39 5.78 -9.41
N LEU A 12 6.31 5.55 -8.10
CA LEU A 12 5.82 6.51 -7.12
C LEU A 12 6.61 6.35 -5.83
N GLN A 13 7.07 7.46 -5.27
CA GLN A 13 7.57 7.52 -3.91
C GLN A 13 7.14 8.86 -3.31
N THR A 14 6.12 8.81 -2.46
CA THR A 14 5.62 10.00 -1.77
C THR A 14 5.42 9.71 -0.30
N LYS A 15 5.64 10.74 0.51
CA LYS A 15 5.34 10.77 1.94
C LYS A 15 4.77 12.13 2.28
N VAL A 16 3.58 12.14 2.85
CA VAL A 16 2.84 13.36 3.21
C VAL A 16 2.38 13.24 4.65
N ILE A 17 2.46 14.34 5.40
CA ILE A 17 1.85 14.48 6.71
C ILE A 17 0.64 15.40 6.52
N LEU A 18 -0.55 14.89 6.82
CA LEU A 18 -1.79 15.65 6.75
C LEU A 18 -1.91 16.59 7.95
N SER A 19 -2.79 17.59 7.87
CA SER A 19 -2.99 18.60 8.92
C SER A 19 -3.42 18.01 10.27
N ASN A 20 -4.10 16.87 10.25
CA ASN A 20 -4.53 16.10 11.42
C ASN A 20 -3.44 15.17 11.99
N GLY A 21 -2.22 15.19 11.46
CA GLY A 21 -1.11 14.35 11.90
C GLY A 21 -1.05 12.95 11.30
N VAL A 22 -2.00 12.57 10.44
CA VAL A 22 -1.92 11.30 9.69
C VAL A 22 -0.74 11.34 8.73
N ILE A 23 0.09 10.31 8.76
CA ILE A 23 1.23 10.13 7.85
C ILE A 23 0.83 9.16 6.76
N VAL A 24 0.84 9.62 5.50
CA VAL A 24 0.59 8.80 4.32
C VAL A 24 1.90 8.59 3.56
N GLU A 25 2.32 7.34 3.40
CA GLU A 25 3.51 6.96 2.64
C GLU A 25 3.13 5.95 1.55
N MET A 26 3.40 6.29 0.28
CA MET A 26 3.11 5.44 -0.87
C MET A 26 4.38 5.19 -1.68
N LYS A 27 4.70 3.92 -1.86
CA LYS A 27 5.82 3.47 -2.69
C LYS A 27 5.32 2.43 -3.69
N ILE A 28 5.62 2.63 -4.97
CA ILE A 28 5.26 1.75 -6.08
C ILE A 28 6.49 1.58 -6.96
N TRP A 29 6.81 0.34 -7.30
CA TRP A 29 7.95 -0.03 -8.12
C TRP A 29 7.50 -0.92 -9.27
N ASP A 30 8.06 -0.67 -10.46
CA ASP A 30 8.01 -1.63 -11.56
C ASP A 30 9.00 -2.76 -11.26
N ILE A 31 8.54 -4.00 -11.43
CA ILE A 31 9.31 -5.23 -11.29
C ILE A 31 9.34 -5.93 -12.64
N PHE A 32 10.52 -6.04 -13.23
CA PHE A 32 10.72 -6.75 -14.48
C PHE A 32 11.00 -8.24 -14.24
N GLU A 33 10.22 -9.11 -14.88
CA GLU A 33 10.42 -10.56 -14.94
C GLU A 33 10.72 -11.21 -13.57
N ASP A 34 9.74 -11.18 -12.66
CA ASP A 34 9.78 -11.85 -11.36
C ASP A 34 8.46 -12.57 -11.09
N GLU A 35 8.49 -13.90 -11.03
CA GLU A 35 7.32 -14.76 -10.81
C GLU A 35 6.61 -14.49 -9.48
N ARG A 36 7.30 -13.87 -8.51
CA ARG A 36 6.69 -13.49 -7.22
C ARG A 36 5.76 -12.28 -7.34
N TYR A 37 5.88 -11.54 -8.43
CA TYR A 37 5.14 -10.32 -8.74
C TYR A 37 4.60 -10.40 -10.17
N PRO A 38 3.61 -11.28 -10.43
CA PRO A 38 3.12 -11.56 -11.79
C PRO A 38 2.55 -10.33 -12.49
N ASP A 39 2.02 -9.37 -11.73
CA ASP A 39 1.52 -8.08 -12.23
C ASP A 39 2.64 -7.08 -12.59
N GLY A 40 3.91 -7.50 -12.51
CA GLY A 40 5.06 -6.66 -12.81
C GLY A 40 5.24 -5.48 -11.85
N LEU A 41 4.63 -5.54 -10.66
CA LEU A 41 4.57 -4.43 -9.71
C LEU A 41 4.83 -4.90 -8.30
N LYS A 42 5.51 -4.05 -7.53
CA LYS A 42 5.56 -4.13 -6.07
C LYS A 42 5.04 -2.81 -5.50
N TYR A 43 4.30 -2.88 -4.41
CA TYR A 43 3.83 -1.67 -3.74
C TYR A 43 3.78 -1.79 -2.22
N SER A 44 3.80 -0.63 -1.58
CA SER A 44 3.68 -0.43 -0.15
C SER A 44 3.03 0.95 0.07
N LEU A 45 1.74 0.95 0.39
CA LEU A 45 0.96 2.15 0.69
C LEU A 45 0.51 2.03 2.14
N TYR A 46 0.89 2.97 3.00
CA TYR A 46 0.51 2.96 4.41
C TYR A 46 0.04 4.34 4.84
N ALA A 47 -0.99 4.36 5.68
CA ALA A 47 -1.43 5.51 6.44
C ALA A 47 -1.37 5.17 7.92
N THR A 48 -0.65 6.00 8.69
CA THR A 48 -0.48 5.82 10.13
C THR A 48 -0.88 7.06 10.90
N PHE A 49 -1.36 6.84 12.11
CA PHE A 49 -1.66 7.90 13.08
C PHE A 49 -1.25 7.42 14.47
N ASP A 50 -0.49 8.23 15.20
CA ASP A 50 -0.02 7.91 16.55
C ASP A 50 0.62 6.51 16.65
N GLY A 51 1.48 6.17 15.68
CA GLY A 51 2.16 4.87 15.60
C GLY A 51 1.30 3.67 15.19
N LYS A 52 -0.01 3.86 14.99
CA LYS A 52 -0.95 2.80 14.55
C LYS A 52 -1.18 2.85 13.04
N ILE A 53 -1.33 1.68 12.42
CA ILE A 53 -1.70 1.57 11.01
C ILE A 53 -3.22 1.72 10.89
N LEU A 54 -3.66 2.79 10.23
CA LEU A 54 -5.06 2.99 9.87
C LEU A 54 -5.40 2.11 8.66
N VAL A 55 -4.60 2.26 7.60
CA VAL A 55 -4.73 1.54 6.33
C VAL A 55 -3.37 1.15 5.81
N GLY A 56 -3.25 -0.07 5.31
CA GLY A 56 -2.05 -0.57 4.62
C GLY A 56 -2.44 -1.37 3.39
N TYR A 57 -1.68 -1.25 2.31
CA TYR A 57 -1.81 -2.06 1.10
C TYR A 57 -0.41 -2.48 0.67
N ASP A 58 -0.18 -3.79 0.55
CA ASP A 58 1.05 -4.33 0.02
C ASP A 58 0.81 -5.65 -0.70
N ASN A 59 1.82 -6.11 -1.46
CA ASN A 59 1.76 -7.38 -2.17
C ASN A 59 2.92 -8.31 -1.80
N HIS A 60 3.27 -8.37 -0.51
CA HIS A 60 4.42 -9.16 -0.06
C HIS A 60 4.25 -10.67 -0.37
N HIS A 61 5.24 -11.26 -1.01
CA HIS A 61 5.32 -12.71 -1.22
C HIS A 61 5.58 -13.43 0.11
N PRO A 62 4.91 -14.56 0.44
CA PRO A 62 4.05 -15.37 -0.44
C PRO A 62 2.56 -15.02 -0.42
N LYS A 63 2.14 -13.98 0.30
CA LYS A 63 0.72 -13.62 0.46
C LYS A 63 0.08 -13.06 -0.82
N GLY A 64 0.89 -12.35 -1.62
CA GLY A 64 0.37 -11.57 -2.73
C GLY A 64 -0.39 -10.34 -2.22
N HIS A 65 -1.31 -9.84 -3.04
CA HIS A 65 -2.07 -8.62 -2.76
C HIS A 65 -2.93 -8.74 -1.51
N HIS A 66 -2.72 -7.84 -0.55
CA HIS A 66 -3.57 -7.73 0.63
C HIS A 66 -3.61 -6.30 1.15
N ARG A 67 -4.59 -6.06 2.03
CA ARG A 67 -4.76 -4.79 2.72
C ARG A 67 -4.96 -5.01 4.22
N HIS A 68 -4.52 -4.02 4.99
CA HIS A 68 -4.65 -3.90 6.43
C HIS A 68 -5.66 -2.79 6.71
N LEU A 69 -6.75 -3.09 7.40
CA LEU A 69 -7.80 -2.13 7.74
C LEU A 69 -8.06 -2.20 9.24
N GLY A 70 -7.63 -1.17 9.99
CA GLY A 70 -7.83 -1.13 11.44
C GLY A 70 -7.30 -2.37 12.17
N GLY A 71 -6.14 -2.88 11.74
CA GLY A 71 -5.50 -4.08 12.32
C GLY A 71 -5.98 -5.43 11.75
N ILE A 72 -6.95 -5.45 10.83
CA ILE A 72 -7.40 -6.68 10.15
C ILE A 72 -6.73 -6.79 8.78
N GLU A 73 -6.08 -7.93 8.53
CA GLU A 73 -5.49 -8.26 7.23
C GLU A 73 -6.48 -9.07 6.37
N VAL A 74 -6.70 -8.64 5.13
CA VAL A 74 -7.55 -9.35 4.16
C VAL A 74 -6.93 -9.35 2.77
N SER A 75 -7.19 -10.41 1.98
CA SER A 75 -6.81 -10.46 0.57
C SER A 75 -7.41 -9.28 -0.21
N TYR A 76 -6.64 -8.79 -1.19
CA TYR A 76 -7.03 -7.69 -2.06
C TYR A 76 -7.03 -8.16 -3.51
N VAL A 77 -8.12 -7.92 -4.25
CA VAL A 77 -8.21 -8.25 -5.67
C VAL A 77 -7.62 -7.09 -6.45
N PHE A 78 -6.38 -7.24 -6.89
CA PHE A 78 -5.71 -6.22 -7.70
C PHE A 78 -6.30 -6.16 -9.11
N SER A 79 -6.65 -4.95 -9.56
CA SER A 79 -7.20 -4.69 -10.91
C SER A 79 -6.47 -3.56 -11.64
N GLY A 80 -5.41 -3.02 -11.04
CA GLY A 80 -4.59 -1.96 -11.63
C GLY A 80 -4.19 -0.87 -10.64
N LEU A 81 -3.23 -0.04 -11.05
CA LEU A 81 -2.64 1.01 -10.22
C LEU A 81 -3.63 2.11 -9.83
N ASP A 82 -4.56 2.47 -10.74
CA ASP A 82 -5.53 3.53 -10.44
C ASP A 82 -6.57 3.05 -9.43
N GLN A 83 -7.06 1.81 -9.57
CA GLN A 83 -7.96 1.21 -8.59
C GLN A 83 -7.29 1.06 -7.23
N LEU A 84 -6.03 0.58 -7.19
CA LEU A 84 -5.23 0.49 -5.97
C LEU A 84 -5.16 1.84 -5.22
N LYS A 85 -4.88 2.94 -5.94
CA LYS A 85 -4.80 4.28 -5.33
C LYS A 85 -6.17 4.76 -4.85
N ASN A 86 -7.23 4.49 -5.62
CA ASN A 86 -8.59 4.90 -5.26
C ASN A 86 -9.09 4.14 -4.03
N ASP A 87 -8.92 2.82 -4.00
CA ASP A 87 -9.31 1.97 -2.87
C ASP A 87 -8.55 2.36 -1.61
N PHE A 88 -7.24 2.60 -1.71
CA PHE A 88 -6.43 3.07 -0.59
C PHE A 88 -6.96 4.40 -0.02
N LYS A 89 -7.28 5.38 -0.89
CA LYS A 89 -7.83 6.67 -0.45
C LYS A 89 -9.20 6.52 0.19
N SER A 90 -10.10 5.73 -0.40
CA SER A 90 -11.44 5.50 0.14
C SER A 90 -11.39 4.77 1.48
N ASP A 91 -10.52 3.78 1.64
CA ASP A 91 -10.35 3.11 2.93
C ASP A 91 -9.72 4.04 3.97
N LEU A 92 -8.77 4.90 3.58
CA LEU A 92 -8.18 5.88 4.48
C LEU A 92 -9.24 6.86 5.00
N GLU A 93 -10.05 7.41 4.10
CA GLU A 93 -11.16 8.29 4.47
C GLU A 93 -12.13 7.60 5.46
N ARG A 94 -12.51 6.35 5.17
CA ARG A 94 -13.37 5.55 6.08
C ARG A 94 -12.75 5.33 7.45
N GLN A 95 -11.45 5.06 7.53
CA GLN A 95 -10.77 4.88 8.82
C GLN A 95 -10.59 6.20 9.56
N MET A 96 -10.30 7.30 8.85
CA MET A 96 -10.25 8.63 9.46
C MET A 96 -11.59 9.05 10.05
N ILE A 97 -12.71 8.76 9.37
CA ILE A 97 -14.06 8.96 9.94
C ILE A 97 -14.24 8.16 11.23
N ARG A 98 -13.85 6.88 11.22
CA ARG A 98 -13.99 5.98 12.38
C ARG A 98 -13.18 6.44 13.60
N GLU A 99 -11.98 6.97 13.35
CA GLU A 99 -11.07 7.47 14.38
C GLU A 99 -11.32 8.94 14.78
N GLY A 100 -12.30 9.62 14.15
CA GLY A 100 -12.60 11.02 14.43
C GLY A 100 -11.51 12.00 13.98
N LEU A 101 -10.83 11.70 12.87
CA LEU A 101 -9.69 12.45 12.33
C LEU A 101 -10.05 13.35 11.14
N LEU A 102 -11.33 13.53 10.81
CA LEU A 102 -11.81 14.46 9.78
C LEU A 102 -12.42 15.73 10.39
#